data_AF-A0A7S3BEM3-F1
#
_entry.id   AF-A0A7S3BEM3-F1
#
_cell.length_a   1.000
_cell.length_b   1.000
_cell.length_c   1.000
_cell.angle_alpha   90.00
_cell.angle_beta   90.00
_cell.angle_gamma   90.00
#
_symmetry.space_group_name_H-M   'P 1'
#
loop_
_entity.id
_entity.type
_entity.pdbx_description
1 polymer ?
#
loop_
_entity_poly.entity_id
_entity_poly.type
_entity_poly.pdbx_seq_one_letter_code
_entity_poly.pdbx_strand_id
1 'polypeptide(L)'
;AELLSGLQASPGSLAFLEQPGPMPRNGSISLFGSGYGFGVWMGALAAMGFDVHTVRPAAWKKGLGLAGKKYTKDDSRFTAAATFPALEDDLKRKKDHGRAE
;
A
#
# COMPACT_ATOMS: atom_id res chain seq x y z
N ALA A 1 -13.40 -14.36 -3.81
CA ALA A 1 -12.71 -14.96 -4.98
C ALA A 1 -12.40 -13.90 -6.04
N GLU A 2 -13.32 -12.98 -6.37
CA GLU A 2 -13.11 -11.95 -7.41
C GLU A 2 -11.92 -10.99 -7.19
N LEU A 3 -11.56 -10.68 -5.94
CA LEU A 3 -10.45 -9.76 -5.65
C LEU A 3 -9.11 -10.23 -6.24
N LEU A 4 -8.91 -11.54 -6.33
CA LEU A 4 -7.65 -12.15 -6.76
C LEU A 4 -7.70 -12.65 -8.21
N SER A 5 -8.88 -12.74 -8.82
CA SER A 5 -9.03 -13.28 -10.18
C SER A 5 -8.49 -12.36 -11.27
N GLY A 6 -8.29 -11.07 -10.97
CA GLY A 6 -7.67 -10.11 -11.87
C GLY A 6 -6.14 -10.05 -11.80
N LEU A 7 -5.52 -10.77 -10.84
CA LEU A 7 -4.09 -10.69 -10.62
C LEU A 7 -3.35 -11.59 -11.62
N GLN A 8 -2.86 -11.00 -12.71
CA GLN A 8 -2.06 -11.69 -13.73
C GLN A 8 -0.58 -11.62 -13.36
N ALA A 9 -0.13 -12.47 -12.43
CA ALA A 9 1.27 -12.60 -12.06
C ALA A 9 1.70 -14.06 -12.05
N SER A 10 2.94 -14.33 -12.48
CA SER A 10 3.50 -15.68 -12.39
C SER A 10 3.85 -16.03 -10.94
N PRO A 11 3.76 -17.31 -10.53
CA PRO A 11 4.30 -17.77 -9.26
C PRO A 11 5.76 -17.32 -9.09
N GLY A 12 6.15 -16.94 -7.88
CA GLY A 12 7.47 -16.39 -7.56
C GLY A 12 7.62 -14.89 -7.82
N SER A 13 6.58 -14.20 -8.30
CA SER A 13 6.59 -12.73 -8.39
C SER A 13 6.75 -12.11 -7.00
N LEU A 14 7.48 -11.00 -6.92
CA LEU A 14 7.64 -10.22 -5.69
C LEU A 14 6.35 -9.44 -5.39
N ALA A 15 5.90 -9.47 -4.14
CA ALA A 15 4.83 -8.61 -3.65
C ALA A 15 5.32 -7.81 -2.45
N PHE A 16 5.28 -6.48 -2.52
CA PHE A 16 5.61 -5.61 -1.40
C PHE A 16 4.33 -5.18 -0.68
N LEU A 17 4.21 -5.49 0.61
CA LEU A 17 3.05 -5.16 1.43
C LEU A 17 3.42 -4.17 2.55
N GLU A 18 2.69 -3.07 2.66
CA GLU A 18 2.90 -2.11 3.74
C GLU A 18 2.56 -2.74 5.11
N GLN A 19 3.52 -2.68 6.03
CA GLN A 19 3.33 -3.15 7.39
C GLN A 19 2.61 -2.10 8.24
N PRO A 20 1.42 -2.38 8.79
CA PRO A 20 0.74 -1.45 9.68
C PRO A 20 1.52 -1.28 10.99
N GLY A 21 1.51 -0.06 11.54
CA GLY A 21 2.13 0.25 12.82
C GLY A 21 1.15 0.92 13.78
N PRO A 22 1.23 0.63 15.10
CA PRO A 22 0.41 1.33 16.09
C PRO A 22 0.81 2.81 16.13
N MET A 23 -0.18 3.70 16.07
CA MET A 23 0.00 5.13 16.32
C MET A 23 -0.64 5.49 17.65
N PRO A 24 -0.08 6.45 18.43
CA PRO A 24 -0.56 6.77 19.78
C PRO A 24 -2.06 7.12 19.89
N ARG A 25 -2.68 7.57 18.79
CA ARG A 25 -4.10 7.95 18.71
C ARG A 25 -5.01 6.87 18.13
N ASN A 26 -4.48 5.71 17.76
CA ASN A 26 -5.29 4.63 17.19
C ASN A 26 -6.12 3.96 18.30
N GLY A 27 -7.43 3.87 18.09
CA GLY A 27 -8.30 3.04 18.94
C GLY A 27 -8.04 1.55 18.70
N SER A 28 -8.38 0.71 19.69
CA SER A 28 -8.19 -0.75 19.64
C SER A 28 -8.84 -1.41 18.42
N ILE A 29 -10.05 -0.97 18.04
CA ILE A 29 -10.76 -1.47 16.85
C ILE A 29 -10.00 -1.13 15.57
N SER A 30 -9.45 0.09 15.46
CA SER A 30 -8.66 0.50 14.29
C SER A 30 -7.36 -0.30 14.17
N LEU A 31 -6.71 -0.57 15.30
CA LEU A 31 -5.50 -1.39 15.33
C LEU A 31 -5.79 -2.83 14.92
N PHE A 32 -6.86 -3.42 15.46
CA PHE A 32 -7.32 -4.76 15.07
C PHE A 32 -7.66 -4.84 13.59
N GLY A 33 -8.46 -3.90 13.06
CA GLY A 33 -8.85 -3.89 11.66
C GLY A 33 -7.64 -3.78 10.71
N SER A 34 -6.65 -2.96 11.06
CA SER A 34 -5.41 -2.83 10.28
C SER A 34 -4.60 -4.13 10.29
N GLY A 35 -4.46 -4.77 11.47
CA GLY A 35 -3.77 -6.05 11.60
C GLY A 35 -4.49 -7.20 10.88
N TYR A 36 -5.82 -7.24 10.96
CA TYR A 36 -6.65 -8.21 10.26
C TYR A 36 -6.49 -8.08 8.74
N GLY A 37 -6.65 -6.87 8.19
CA GLY A 37 -6.48 -6.62 6.76
C GLY A 37 -5.08 -6.99 6.26
N PHE A 38 -4.04 -6.65 7.02
CA PHE A 38 -2.66 -7.05 6.72
C PHE A 38 -2.51 -8.57 6.69
N GLY A 39 -3.05 -9.29 7.68
CA GLY A 39 -3.02 -10.75 7.71
C GLY A 39 -3.74 -11.41 6.54
N VAL A 40 -4.90 -10.87 6.16
CA VAL A 40 -5.67 -11.36 4.98
C VAL A 40 -4.84 -11.22 3.70
N TRP A 41 -4.21 -10.07 3.47
CA TRP A 41 -3.38 -9.85 2.28
C TRP A 41 -2.11 -10.70 2.26
N MET A 42 -1.40 -10.79 3.39
CA MET A 42 -0.22 -11.66 3.52
C MET A 42 -0.57 -13.11 3.16
N GLY A 43 -1.64 -13.65 3.73
CA GLY A 43 -2.07 -15.03 3.47
C GLY A 43 -2.54 -15.25 2.03
N ALA A 44 -3.32 -14.31 1.48
CA ALA A 44 -3.79 -14.39 0.10
C ALA A 44 -2.64 -14.40 -0.91
N LEU A 45 -1.69 -13.47 -0.78
CA LEU A 45 -0.53 -13.39 -1.68
C LEU A 45 0.38 -14.62 -1.53
N ALA A 46 0.63 -15.08 -0.31
CA ALA A 46 1.43 -16.28 -0.09
C ALA A 46 0.76 -17.54 -0.70
N ALA A 47 -0.56 -17.68 -0.56
CA ALA A 47 -1.32 -18.80 -1.14
C ALA A 47 -1.31 -18.79 -2.68
N MET A 48 -1.14 -17.62 -3.30
CA MET A 48 -0.97 -17.47 -4.75
C MET A 48 0.48 -17.72 -5.22
N GLY A 49 1.41 -17.96 -4.29
CA GLY A 49 2.82 -18.24 -4.61
C GLY A 49 3.67 -16.99 -4.83
N PHE A 50 3.25 -15.81 -4.37
CA PHE A 50 4.12 -14.63 -4.34
C PHE A 50 5.22 -14.78 -3.30
N ASP A 51 6.39 -14.20 -3.57
CA ASP A 51 7.40 -13.93 -2.56
C ASP A 51 7.07 -12.58 -1.90
N VAL A 52 6.50 -12.64 -0.70
CA VAL A 52 5.89 -11.47 -0.02
C VAL A 52 6.89 -10.80 0.92
N HIS A 53 7.23 -9.55 0.61
CA HIS A 53 8.12 -8.70 1.41
C HIS A 53 7.31 -7.63 2.12
N THR A 54 7.49 -7.51 3.43
CA THR A 54 6.82 -6.46 4.21
C THR A 54 7.68 -5.21 4.28
N VAL A 55 7.08 -4.04 4.06
CA VAL A 55 7.80 -2.77 4.02
C VAL A 55 7.17 -1.80 5.00
N ARG A 56 7.98 -1.17 5.85
CA ARG A 56 7.47 -0.15 6.77
C ARG A 56 7.12 1.13 6.00
N PRO A 57 6.01 1.82 6.33
CA PRO A 57 5.61 3.06 5.66
C PRO A 57 6.73 4.10 5.65
N ALA A 58 7.43 4.24 6.77
CA ALA A 58 8.55 5.18 6.89
C ALA A 58 9.73 4.88 5.95
N ALA A 59 9.96 3.60 5.60
CA ALA A 59 11.09 3.18 4.77
C ALA A 59 10.87 3.57 3.31
N TRP A 60 9.74 3.16 2.72
CA TRP A 60 9.45 3.49 1.32
C TRP A 60 9.19 4.99 1.13
N LYS A 61 8.52 5.63 2.10
CA LYS A 61 8.31 7.09 2.08
C LYS A 61 9.64 7.83 2.09
N LYS A 62 10.61 7.39 2.89
CA LYS A 62 11.97 7.99 2.86
C LYS A 62 12.66 7.77 1.52
N GLY A 63 12.55 6.56 0.94
CA GLY A 63 13.14 6.24 -0.36
C GLY A 63 12.62 7.10 -1.51
N LEU A 64 11.34 7.49 -1.47
CA LEU A 64 10.71 8.36 -2.47
C LEU A 64 10.75 9.85 -2.12
N GLY A 65 11.44 10.23 -1.04
CA GLY A 65 11.46 11.61 -0.56
C GLY A 65 10.16 12.08 0.08
N LEU A 66 9.17 11.22 0.30
CA LEU A 66 7.85 11.50 0.90
C LEU A 66 7.84 11.39 2.44
N ALA A 67 8.93 11.76 3.11
CA ALA A 67 9.10 11.55 4.55
C ALA A 67 9.17 12.84 5.38
N GLY A 68 8.40 12.90 6.46
CA GLY A 68 8.43 14.00 7.44
C GLY A 68 7.12 14.77 7.53
N LYS A 69 7.07 15.75 8.44
CA LYS A 69 5.81 16.43 8.83
C LYS A 69 5.16 17.29 7.74
N LYS A 70 5.92 17.67 6.70
CA LYS A 70 5.42 18.52 5.60
C LYS A 70 4.71 17.73 4.51
N TYR A 71 4.89 16.41 4.48
CA TYR A 71 4.31 15.55 3.46
C TYR A 71 2.88 15.16 3.79
N THR A 72 2.07 15.14 2.76
CA THR A 72 0.63 14.92 2.79
C THR A 72 0.25 13.76 1.88
N LYS A 73 -1.00 13.33 1.96
CA LYS A 73 -1.56 12.34 1.03
C LYS A 73 -1.60 12.83 -0.42
N ASP A 74 -1.58 14.14 -0.64
CA ASP A 74 -1.58 14.72 -1.98
C ASP A 74 -0.20 14.55 -2.64
N ASP A 75 0.89 14.61 -1.86
CA ASP A 75 2.24 14.39 -2.37
C ASP A 75 2.45 12.97 -2.90
N SER A 76 1.87 11.96 -2.24
CA SER A 76 1.86 10.58 -2.76
C SER A 76 1.15 10.51 -4.12
N ARG A 77 -0.02 11.15 -4.25
CA ARG A 77 -0.80 11.15 -5.51
C ARG A 77 -0.04 11.86 -6.64
N PHE A 78 0.57 13.01 -6.36
CA PHE A 78 1.37 13.73 -7.36
C PHE A 78 2.61 12.95 -7.78
N THR A 79 3.30 12.32 -6.82
CA THR A 79 4.48 11.49 -7.11
C THR A 79 4.11 10.28 -7.95
N ALA A 80 3.02 9.59 -7.61
CA ALA A 80 2.52 8.44 -8.37
C ALA A 80 2.07 8.85 -9.79
N ALA A 81 1.33 9.94 -9.95
CA ALA A 81 0.91 10.43 -11.27
C ALA A 81 2.11 10.87 -12.15
N ALA A 82 3.12 11.52 -11.56
CA ALA A 82 4.34 11.87 -12.28
C ALA A 82 5.18 10.64 -12.66
N THR A 83 5.21 9.61 -11.81
CA THR A 83 5.94 8.36 -12.06
C THR A 83 5.23 7.47 -13.07
N PHE A 84 3.90 7.45 -13.04
CA PHE A 84 3.05 6.63 -13.90
C PHE A 84 1.99 7.50 -14.62
N PRO A 85 2.37 8.23 -15.68
CA PRO A 85 1.46 9.14 -16.38
C PRO A 85 0.17 8.47 -16.90
N ALA A 86 0.25 7.17 -17.25
CA ALA A 86 -0.91 6.38 -17.66
C ALA A 86 -2.00 6.24 -16.58
N LEU A 87 -1.67 6.50 -15.31
CA LEU A 87 -2.60 6.43 -14.17
C LEU A 87 -3.05 7.81 -13.69
N GLU A 88 -2.66 8.90 -14.35
CA GLU A 88 -2.96 10.26 -13.89
C GLU A 88 -4.46 10.48 -13.67
N ASP A 89 -5.29 10.04 -14.62
CA ASP A 89 -6.75 10.14 -14.55
C ASP A 89 -7.35 9.40 -13.33
N ASP A 90 -6.73 8.29 -12.93
CA ASP A 90 -7.15 7.45 -11.81
C ASP A 90 -6.74 7.97 -10.43
N LEU A 91 -5.89 9.00 -10.38
CA LEU A 91 -5.29 9.55 -9.16
C LEU A 91 -5.77 10.98 -8.82
N LYS A 92 -6.70 11.53 -9.61
CA LYS A 92 -7.16 12.93 -9.49
C LYS A 92 -7.86 13.27 -8.17
N ARG A 93 -8.56 12.33 -7.53
CA ARG A 93 -9.41 12.65 -6.36
C ARG A 93 -8.66 12.38 -5.06
N LYS A 94 -8.96 13.15 -4.01
CA LYS A 94 -8.36 12.97 -2.67
C LYS A 94 -8.52 11.56 -2.11
N LYS A 95 -9.61 10.86 -2.45
CA LYS A 95 -9.85 9.48 -2.00
C LYS A 95 -8.94 8.44 -2.67
N ASP A 96 -8.27 8.79 -3.77
CA ASP A 96 -7.41 7.90 -4.53
C ASP A 96 -5.99 7.79 -3.94
N HIS A 97 -5.75 8.36 -2.76
CA HIS A 97 -4.45 8.26 -2.08
C HIS A 97 -4.04 6.81 -1.82
N GLY A 98 -4.97 5.90 -1.52
CA GLY A 98 -4.65 4.48 -1.34
C GLY A 98 -4.37 3.70 -2.64
N ARG A 99 -4.56 4.32 -3.82
CA ARG A 99 -4.06 3.79 -5.10
C ARG A 99 -2.64 4.29 -5.40
N ALA A 100 -2.26 5.42 -4.82
CA ALA A 100 -0.96 6.05 -4.98
C ALA A 100 0.09 5.52 -3.99
N GLU A 101 -0.37 4.93 -2.88
CA GLU A 101 0.44 4.16 -1.92
C GLU A 101 0.32 2.67 -2.23
#